data_AF-A0A9D1UXN3-F1
#
_entry.id   AF-A0A9D1UXN3-F1
#
_cell.length_a   1.000
_cell.length_b   1.000
_cell.length_c   1.000
_cell.angle_alpha   90.00
_cell.angle_beta   90.00
_cell.angle_gamma   90.00
#
_symmetry.space_group_name_H-M   'P 1'
#
loop_
_entity.id
_entity.type
_entity.pdbx_description
1 polymer ?
#
loop_
_entity_poly.entity_id
_entity_poly.type
_entity_poly.pdbx_seq_one_letter_code
_entity_poly.pdbx_strand_id
1 'polypeptide(L)'
;GIPYKTYINSGVLLINMKAFREEHFTKHFLDVMQKHYFACIAPDQDYLNMICRDRILYLDETWNAMPKDHKYDAEKLANPQLVHYNLFYKPWHFDDIMYENYFWKYVDQTPYATEIHAEKDNFTDEQRHTEIEKLDKLMDRAATLPSTKGTFKKVIAQGERIKL
;
A
#
# COMPACT_ATOMS: atom_id res chain seq x y z
N GLY A 1 14.39 -10.28 6.24
CA GLY A 1 13.08 -9.97 5.64
C GLY A 1 12.10 -9.67 6.75
N ILE A 2 10.87 -9.32 6.39
CA ILE A 2 9.78 -9.03 7.31
C ILE A 2 8.71 -10.12 7.09
N PRO A 3 8.21 -10.78 8.13
CA PRO A 3 7.07 -11.68 8.00
C PRO A 3 5.85 -10.93 7.46
N TYR A 4 5.09 -11.55 6.55
CA TYR A 4 3.93 -10.90 5.92
C TYR A 4 2.87 -10.44 6.94
N LYS A 5 2.67 -11.20 8.02
CA LYS A 5 1.71 -10.87 9.10
C LYS A 5 2.06 -9.60 9.88
N THR A 6 3.31 -9.16 9.82
CA THR A 6 3.82 -7.97 10.54
C THR A 6 4.23 -6.87 9.57
N TYR A 7 3.83 -6.98 8.31
CA TYR A 7 4.11 -5.99 7.29
C TYR A 7 2.86 -5.13 7.10
N ILE A 8 2.96 -3.83 7.40
CA ILE A 8 1.83 -2.89 7.33
C ILE A 8 1.74 -2.19 5.98
N ASN A 9 0.53 -1.76 5.63
CA ASN A 9 0.32 -0.78 4.56
C ASN A 9 0.59 0.66 5.05
N SER A 10 1.21 1.52 4.24
CA SER A 10 1.53 2.92 4.62
C SER A 10 0.42 3.94 4.32
N GLY A 11 -0.72 3.52 3.77
CA GLY A 11 -1.82 4.42 3.40
C GLY A 11 -2.56 5.04 4.57
N VAL A 12 -2.54 4.39 5.74
CA VAL A 12 -3.13 4.90 6.98
C VAL A 12 -2.14 4.66 8.11
N LEU A 13 -1.64 5.75 8.69
CA LEU A 13 -0.63 5.70 9.76
C LEU A 13 -1.02 6.66 10.89
N LEU A 14 -1.04 6.15 12.12
CA LEU A 14 -1.01 6.97 13.31
C LEU A 14 0.43 7.11 13.79
N ILE A 15 1.03 8.27 13.59
CA ILE A 15 2.46 8.48 13.81
C ILE A 15 2.71 9.13 15.17
N ASN A 16 3.57 8.50 15.98
CA ASN A 16 4.13 9.14 17.17
C ASN A 16 5.17 10.19 16.76
N MET A 17 4.70 11.40 16.49
CA MET A 17 5.54 12.50 16.02
C MET A 17 6.62 12.92 17.01
N LYS A 18 6.42 12.72 18.33
CA LYS A 18 7.45 12.98 19.34
C LYS A 18 8.62 12.01 19.16
N ALA A 19 8.33 10.71 19.10
CA ALA A 19 9.34 9.68 18.89
C ALA A 19 10.07 9.87 17.54
N PHE A 20 9.36 10.19 16.46
CA PHE A 20 10.00 10.45 15.15
C PHE A 20 11.03 11.59 15.22
N ARG A 21 10.77 12.64 15.99
CA ARG A 21 11.71 13.75 16.18
C ARG A 21 12.90 13.35 17.08
N GLU A 22 12.62 12.67 18.19
CA GLU A 22 13.65 12.23 19.15
C GLU A 22 14.62 11.19 18.55
N GLU A 23 14.12 10.33 17.66
CA GLU A 23 14.90 9.29 16.98
C GLU A 23 15.54 9.77 15.66
N HIS A 24 15.36 11.06 15.33
CA HIS A 24 15.80 11.62 14.05
C HIS A 24 15.36 10.80 12.82
N PHE A 25 14.13 10.26 12.86
CA PHE A 25 13.62 9.28 11.89
C PHE A 25 13.84 9.72 10.43
N THR A 26 13.46 10.96 10.10
CA THR A 26 13.58 11.49 8.72
C THR A 26 15.03 11.49 8.24
N LYS A 27 15.97 11.89 9.11
CA LYS A 27 17.40 11.87 8.76
C LYS A 27 17.86 10.44 8.51
N HIS A 28 17.54 9.53 9.42
CA HIS A 28 17.92 8.11 9.30
C HIS A 28 17.31 7.46 8.05
N PHE A 29 16.05 7.73 7.74
CA PHE A 29 15.38 7.29 6.52
C PHE A 29 16.15 7.74 5.27
N LEU A 30 16.48 9.04 5.19
CA LEU A 30 17.21 9.62 4.05
C LEU A 30 18.64 9.05 3.95
N ASP A 31 19.34 8.90 5.07
CA ASP A 31 20.69 8.31 5.10
C ASP A 31 20.66 6.87 4.56
N VAL A 32 19.72 6.05 5.03
CA VAL A 32 19.54 4.66 4.55
C VAL A 32 19.21 4.64 3.06
N MET A 33 18.33 5.53 2.60
CA MET A 33 17.90 5.61 1.21
C MET A 33 19.02 6.07 0.27
N GLN A 34 19.84 7.01 0.69
CA GLN A 34 20.99 7.50 -0.08
C GLN A 34 22.14 6.48 -0.12
N LYS A 35 22.37 5.77 0.98
CA LYS A 35 23.46 4.80 1.10
C LYS A 35 23.17 3.50 0.37
N HIS A 36 21.91 3.06 0.35
CA HIS A 36 21.51 1.77 -0.20
C HIS A 36 20.35 1.91 -1.18
N TYR A 37 20.58 1.47 -2.42
CA TYR A 37 19.49 1.31 -3.39
C TYR A 37 18.80 -0.04 -3.17
N PHE A 38 17.69 -0.02 -2.44
CA PHE A 38 16.86 -1.21 -2.24
C PHE A 38 15.88 -1.40 -3.39
N ALA A 39 15.82 -2.62 -3.91
CA ALA A 39 14.74 -3.01 -4.80
C ALA A 39 13.45 -3.17 -3.97
N CYS A 40 12.51 -2.23 -4.17
CA CYS A 40 11.24 -2.15 -3.43
C CYS A 40 10.05 -2.27 -4.38
N ILE A 41 8.90 -2.71 -3.84
CA ILE A 41 7.58 -2.56 -4.49
C ILE A 41 6.97 -1.23 -4.11
N ALA A 42 6.95 -0.94 -2.81
CA ALA A 42 6.38 0.27 -2.23
C ALA A 42 7.46 0.92 -1.36
N PRO A 43 8.30 1.81 -1.93
CA PRO A 43 9.52 2.27 -1.27
C PRO A 43 9.28 2.87 0.12
N ASP A 44 8.38 3.83 0.27
CA ASP A 44 8.04 4.43 1.56
C ASP A 44 7.58 3.37 2.59
N GLN A 45 6.69 2.47 2.18
CA GLN A 45 6.15 1.39 3.00
C GLN A 45 7.21 0.37 3.41
N ASP A 46 8.07 -0.04 2.47
CA ASP A 46 9.14 -1.02 2.69
C ASP A 46 10.18 -0.47 3.68
N TYR A 47 10.54 0.80 3.55
CA TYR A 47 11.45 1.47 4.47
C TYR A 47 10.82 1.66 5.85
N LEU A 48 9.56 2.10 5.95
CA LEU A 48 8.85 2.22 7.23
C LEU A 48 8.82 0.88 7.97
N ASN A 49 8.41 -0.19 7.28
CA ASN A 49 8.35 -1.52 7.85
C ASN A 49 9.72 -2.02 8.31
N MET A 50 10.80 -1.68 7.61
CA MET A 50 12.15 -2.12 7.99
C MET A 50 12.77 -1.28 9.10
N ILE A 51 12.71 0.05 8.98
CA ILE A 51 13.30 1.00 9.93
C ILE A 51 12.58 0.91 11.28
N CYS A 52 11.25 0.88 11.28
CA CYS A 52 10.43 0.82 12.49
C CYS A 52 10.17 -0.62 12.96
N ARG A 53 10.83 -1.62 12.38
CA ARG A 53 10.58 -3.02 12.73
C ARG A 53 10.70 -3.24 14.24
N ASP A 54 9.76 -4.01 14.80
CA ASP A 54 9.64 -4.31 16.22
C ASP A 54 9.19 -3.10 17.09
N ARG A 55 8.85 -1.96 16.46
CA ARG A 55 8.34 -0.73 17.11
C ARG A 55 6.99 -0.26 16.52
N ILE A 56 6.30 -1.13 15.77
CA ILE A 56 5.00 -0.84 15.16
C ILE A 56 3.90 -1.40 16.05
N LEU A 57 2.92 -0.55 16.39
CA LEU A 57 1.64 -0.99 16.93
C LEU A 57 0.71 -1.32 15.77
N TYR A 58 0.23 -2.56 15.70
CA TYR A 58 -0.65 -3.01 14.62
C TYR A 58 -2.10 -2.66 14.95
N LEU A 59 -2.76 -1.94 14.04
CA LEU A 59 -4.18 -1.65 14.11
C LEU A 59 -4.98 -2.78 13.47
N ASP A 60 -6.24 -2.88 13.87
CA ASP A 60 -7.21 -3.78 13.22
C ASP A 60 -7.36 -3.42 11.74
N GLU A 61 -7.50 -4.45 10.88
CA GLU A 61 -7.57 -4.30 9.43
C GLU A 61 -8.75 -3.46 8.94
N THR A 62 -9.80 -3.32 9.76
CA THR A 62 -10.94 -2.44 9.46
C THR A 62 -10.56 -0.96 9.29
N TRP A 63 -9.41 -0.53 9.83
CA TRP A 63 -8.89 0.83 9.66
C TRP A 63 -8.11 1.04 8.36
N ASN A 64 -7.92 0.00 7.54
CA ASN A 64 -7.26 0.08 6.24
C ASN A 64 -7.80 -1.02 5.31
N ALA A 65 -9.12 -1.04 5.12
CA ALA A 65 -9.80 -2.00 4.27
C ALA A 65 -9.50 -1.69 2.79
N MET A 66 -9.01 -2.67 2.04
CA MET A 66 -8.60 -2.48 0.64
C MET A 66 -9.58 -3.17 -0.31
N PRO A 67 -10.01 -2.52 -1.41
CA PRO A 67 -10.84 -3.14 -2.40
C PRO A 67 -10.09 -4.27 -3.11
N LYS A 68 -10.82 -5.34 -3.42
CA LYS A 68 -10.35 -6.43 -4.27
C LYS A 68 -11.47 -6.83 -5.22
N ASP A 69 -11.09 -7.63 -6.20
CA ASP A 69 -11.97 -8.39 -7.08
C ASP A 69 -12.91 -9.31 -6.26
N HIS A 70 -14.15 -9.49 -6.73
CA HIS A 70 -15.17 -10.36 -6.13
C HIS A 70 -14.70 -11.80 -5.87
N LYS A 71 -13.70 -12.30 -6.61
CA LYS A 71 -13.08 -13.60 -6.32
C LYS A 71 -12.49 -13.73 -4.92
N TYR A 72 -12.26 -12.60 -4.23
CA TYR A 72 -11.76 -12.54 -2.86
C TYR A 72 -12.84 -12.19 -1.83
N ASP A 73 -14.14 -12.24 -2.16
CA ASP A 73 -15.24 -11.82 -1.27
C ASP A 73 -15.21 -12.46 0.13
N ALA A 74 -14.63 -13.66 0.28
CA ALA A 74 -14.41 -14.30 1.57
C ALA A 74 -13.49 -13.49 2.52
N GLU A 75 -12.69 -12.58 2.00
CA GLU A 75 -11.78 -11.68 2.73
C GLU A 75 -12.42 -10.29 2.99
N LYS A 76 -13.66 -10.07 2.52
CA LYS A 76 -14.36 -8.80 2.70
C LYS A 76 -14.71 -8.58 4.17
N LEU A 77 -14.35 -7.42 4.70
CA LEU A 77 -14.66 -6.99 6.04
C LEU A 77 -16.12 -6.53 6.10
N ALA A 78 -16.87 -7.05 7.07
CA ALA A 78 -18.29 -6.71 7.21
C ALA A 78 -18.51 -5.23 7.60
N ASN A 79 -17.59 -4.65 8.38
CA ASN A 79 -17.71 -3.29 8.91
C ASN A 79 -16.37 -2.53 8.84
N PRO A 80 -15.91 -2.16 7.63
CA PRO A 80 -14.70 -1.36 7.50
C PRO A 80 -14.92 0.04 8.10
N GLN A 81 -13.98 0.50 8.92
CA GLN A 81 -13.99 1.85 9.48
C GLN A 81 -13.39 2.87 8.50
N LEU A 82 -12.43 2.42 7.69
CA LEU A 82 -11.79 3.22 6.64
C LEU A 82 -11.49 2.33 5.44
N VAL A 83 -12.00 2.73 4.27
CA VAL A 83 -11.73 2.07 2.99
C VAL A 83 -10.66 2.84 2.25
N HIS A 84 -9.54 2.18 1.96
CA HIS A 84 -8.42 2.72 1.21
C HIS A 84 -8.41 2.09 -0.19
N TYR A 85 -8.93 2.82 -1.18
CA TYR A 85 -8.93 2.40 -2.58
C TYR A 85 -7.53 2.46 -3.19
N ASN A 86 -6.63 1.57 -2.75
CA ASN A 86 -5.25 1.48 -3.22
C ASN A 86 -5.12 0.55 -4.45
N LEU A 87 -3.92 0.50 -5.03
CA LEU A 87 -3.63 -0.31 -6.22
C LEU A 87 -4.61 -0.02 -7.38
N PHE A 88 -5.08 -1.05 -8.08
CA PHE A 88 -5.70 -0.94 -9.41
C PHE A 88 -7.23 -1.04 -9.41
N TYR A 89 -7.85 -1.65 -8.39
CA TYR A 89 -9.31 -1.78 -8.31
C TYR A 89 -9.96 -0.49 -7.81
N LYS A 90 -10.09 0.49 -8.70
CA LYS A 90 -10.79 1.75 -8.41
C LYS A 90 -12.28 1.63 -8.71
N PRO A 91 -13.17 2.09 -7.81
CA PRO A 91 -14.63 2.01 -8.04
C PRO A 91 -15.09 2.89 -9.21
N TRP A 92 -14.32 3.93 -9.55
CA TRP A 92 -14.54 4.77 -10.74
C TRP A 92 -13.98 4.16 -12.05
N HIS A 93 -13.37 2.98 -12.02
CA HIS A 93 -12.89 2.25 -13.21
C HIS A 93 -13.52 0.87 -13.36
N PHE A 94 -13.81 0.21 -12.24
CA PHE A 94 -14.35 -1.15 -12.18
C PHE A 94 -15.73 -1.19 -11.55
N ASP A 95 -16.47 -2.25 -11.86
CA ASP A 95 -17.73 -2.63 -11.23
C ASP A 95 -17.52 -3.93 -10.43
N ASP A 96 -18.45 -4.24 -9.54
CA ASP A 96 -18.47 -5.46 -8.74
C ASP A 96 -17.19 -5.67 -7.91
N ILE A 97 -16.64 -4.57 -7.38
CA ILE A 97 -15.50 -4.61 -6.47
C ILE A 97 -15.93 -4.40 -5.01
N MET A 98 -15.12 -4.90 -4.08
CA MET A 98 -15.38 -4.66 -2.66
C MET A 98 -15.49 -3.17 -2.34
N TYR A 99 -16.47 -2.84 -1.51
CA TYR A 99 -16.67 -1.52 -0.89
C TYR A 99 -17.08 -0.38 -1.84
N GLU A 100 -17.27 -0.60 -3.14
CA GLU A 100 -17.63 0.45 -4.11
C GLU A 100 -18.86 1.27 -3.72
N ASN A 101 -19.82 0.65 -3.03
CA ASN A 101 -21.03 1.30 -2.53
C ASN A 101 -20.71 2.45 -1.56
N TYR A 102 -19.64 2.34 -0.77
CA TYR A 102 -19.19 3.42 0.11
C TYR A 102 -18.63 4.59 -0.69
N PHE A 103 -17.88 4.32 -1.77
CA PHE A 103 -17.35 5.37 -2.65
C PHE A 103 -18.48 6.17 -3.29
N TRP A 104 -19.39 5.49 -3.99
CA TRP A 104 -20.48 6.13 -4.73
C TRP A 104 -21.44 6.90 -3.83
N LYS A 105 -21.70 6.40 -2.61
CA LYS A 105 -22.48 7.13 -1.61
C LYS A 105 -21.94 8.55 -1.36
N TYR A 106 -20.62 8.74 -1.37
CA TYR A 106 -20.01 10.04 -1.09
C TYR A 106 -19.71 10.85 -2.35
N VAL A 107 -19.45 10.21 -3.50
CA VAL A 107 -19.20 10.93 -4.77
C VAL A 107 -20.33 11.90 -5.09
N ASP A 108 -21.58 11.45 -4.96
CA ASP A 108 -22.78 12.26 -5.27
C ASP A 108 -22.98 13.44 -4.31
N GLN A 109 -22.21 13.50 -3.21
CA GLN A 109 -22.20 14.60 -2.25
C GLN A 109 -21.05 15.59 -2.48
N THR A 110 -20.21 15.34 -3.49
CA THR A 110 -19.03 16.15 -3.80
C THR A 110 -19.29 17.01 -5.05
N PRO A 111 -18.59 18.14 -5.23
CA PRO A 111 -18.66 18.92 -6.47
C PRO A 111 -18.08 18.18 -7.69
N TYR A 112 -17.47 17.01 -7.49
CA TYR A 112 -16.81 16.22 -8.53
C TYR A 112 -17.69 15.09 -9.10
N ALA A 113 -18.94 14.97 -8.65
CA ALA A 113 -19.83 13.88 -9.05
C ALA A 113 -19.90 13.71 -10.58
N THR A 114 -20.18 14.79 -11.30
CA THR A 114 -20.28 14.78 -12.77
C THR A 114 -18.99 14.31 -13.44
N GLU A 115 -17.83 14.77 -12.95
CA GLU A 115 -16.53 14.41 -13.51
C GLU A 115 -16.20 12.93 -13.27
N ILE A 116 -16.43 12.44 -12.05
CA ILE A 116 -16.12 11.06 -11.66
C ILE A 116 -17.06 10.07 -12.38
N HIS A 117 -18.35 10.38 -12.51
CA HIS A 117 -19.28 9.57 -13.31
C HIS A 117 -18.87 9.55 -14.78
N ALA A 118 -18.49 10.70 -15.34
CA ALA A 118 -17.97 10.75 -16.71
C ALA A 118 -16.67 9.97 -16.90
N GLU A 119 -15.76 9.97 -15.92
CA GLU A 119 -14.55 9.14 -15.95
C GLU A 119 -14.92 7.65 -16.02
N LYS A 120 -15.85 7.20 -15.17
CA LYS A 120 -16.32 5.82 -15.17
C LYS A 120 -16.94 5.41 -16.50
N ASP A 121 -17.85 6.24 -17.03
CA ASP A 121 -18.56 5.96 -18.29
C ASP A 121 -17.60 5.89 -19.49
N ASN A 122 -16.51 6.67 -19.46
CA ASN A 122 -15.52 6.71 -20.53
C ASN A 122 -14.36 5.72 -20.33
N PHE A 123 -14.26 5.05 -19.18
CA PHE A 123 -13.20 4.07 -18.93
C PHE A 123 -13.48 2.79 -19.72
N THR A 124 -12.58 2.44 -20.64
CA THR A 124 -12.79 1.35 -21.61
C THR A 124 -12.38 -0.01 -21.04
N ASP A 125 -12.89 -1.08 -21.65
CA ASP A 125 -12.48 -2.45 -21.29
C ASP A 125 -10.99 -2.71 -21.54
N GLU A 126 -10.41 -2.09 -22.56
CA GLU A 126 -8.97 -2.16 -22.83
C GLU A 126 -8.17 -1.50 -21.70
N GLN A 127 -8.64 -0.37 -21.15
CA GLN A 127 -8.03 0.28 -20.00
C GLN A 127 -8.16 -0.57 -18.74
N ARG A 128 -9.34 -1.18 -18.48
CA ARG A 128 -9.54 -2.13 -17.38
C ARG A 128 -8.58 -3.32 -17.48
N HIS A 129 -8.42 -3.88 -18.68
CA HIS A 129 -7.49 -4.97 -18.92
C HIS A 129 -6.04 -4.54 -18.63
N THR A 130 -5.66 -3.34 -19.07
CA THR A 130 -4.34 -2.76 -18.80
C THR A 130 -4.08 -2.58 -17.30
N GLU A 131 -5.08 -2.15 -16.51
CA GLU A 131 -4.97 -2.06 -15.05
C GLU A 131 -4.77 -3.43 -14.39
N ILE A 132 -5.47 -4.47 -14.86
CA ILE A 132 -5.28 -5.85 -14.38
C ILE A 132 -3.86 -6.35 -14.73
N GLU A 133 -3.37 -6.11 -15.94
CA GLU A 133 -1.99 -6.49 -16.31
C GLU A 133 -0.93 -5.80 -15.44
N LYS A 134 -1.18 -4.56 -14.99
CA LYS A 134 -0.28 -3.87 -14.05
C LYS A 134 -0.19 -4.61 -12.72
N LEU A 135 -1.29 -5.20 -12.25
CA LEU A 135 -1.30 -6.04 -11.04
C LEU A 135 -0.43 -7.28 -11.25
N ASP A 136 -0.56 -7.98 -12.38
CA ASP A 136 0.24 -9.16 -12.67
C ASP A 136 1.74 -8.83 -12.75
N LYS A 137 2.09 -7.75 -13.45
CA LYS A 137 3.47 -7.24 -13.52
C LYS A 137 4.02 -6.86 -12.14
N LEU A 138 3.18 -6.33 -11.25
CA LEU A 138 3.54 -6.03 -9.86
C LEU A 138 3.86 -7.31 -9.08
N MET A 139 3.05 -8.36 -9.26
CA MET A 139 3.24 -9.67 -8.63
C MET A 139 4.51 -10.37 -9.14
N ASP A 140 4.77 -10.33 -10.44
CA ASP A 140 6.00 -10.85 -11.04
C ASP A 140 7.25 -10.15 -10.48
N ARG A 141 7.18 -8.82 -10.39
CA ARG A 141 8.24 -8.03 -9.76
C ARG A 141 8.43 -8.43 -8.30
N ALA A 142 7.35 -8.60 -7.53
CA ALA A 142 7.43 -9.01 -6.13
C ALA A 142 8.10 -10.39 -5.97
N ALA A 143 7.82 -11.33 -6.88
CA ALA A 143 8.42 -12.67 -6.88
C ALA A 143 9.94 -12.64 -7.16
N THR A 144 10.41 -11.69 -7.96
CA THR A 144 11.84 -11.57 -8.31
C THR A 144 12.66 -10.76 -7.31
N LEU A 145 12.03 -9.91 -6.50
CA LEU A 145 12.70 -9.03 -5.53
C LEU A 145 13.70 -9.73 -4.60
N PRO A 146 13.41 -10.90 -3.98
CA PRO A 146 14.35 -11.55 -3.07
C PRO A 146 15.70 -11.92 -3.72
N SER A 147 15.70 -12.14 -5.04
CA SER A 147 16.88 -12.50 -5.82
C SER A 147 17.77 -11.30 -6.14
N THR A 148 17.25 -10.08 -6.07
CA THR A 148 18.00 -8.85 -6.36
C THR A 148 19.17 -8.62 -5.40
N LYS A 149 20.24 -7.96 -5.85
CA LYS A 149 21.45 -7.77 -5.04
C LYS A 149 21.22 -6.86 -3.81
N GLY A 150 20.44 -5.80 -3.97
CA GLY A 150 20.16 -4.80 -2.94
C GLY A 150 18.83 -5.05 -2.23
N THR A 151 18.81 -5.94 -1.24
CA THR A 151 17.65 -6.10 -0.34
C THR A 151 18.04 -5.73 1.08
N PHE A 152 17.07 -5.24 1.87
CA PHE A 152 17.27 -4.97 3.29
C PHE A 152 17.84 -6.18 4.04
N LYS A 153 17.39 -7.41 3.71
CA LYS A 153 17.88 -8.65 4.34
C LYS A 153 19.39 -8.83 4.11
N LYS A 154 19.88 -8.58 2.89
CA LYS A 154 21.28 -8.76 2.53
C LYS A 154 22.16 -7.67 3.16
N VAL A 155 21.70 -6.43 3.15
CA VAL A 155 22.41 -5.30 3.78
C VAL A 155 22.52 -5.48 5.30
N ILE A 156 21.44 -5.87 5.98
CA ILE A 156 21.48 -6.17 7.43
C ILE A 156 22.44 -7.33 7.74
N ALA A 157 22.50 -8.35 6.88
CA ALA A 157 23.44 -9.47 7.06
C ALA A 157 24.92 -9.06 6.93
N GLN A 158 25.20 -7.89 6.35
CA GLN A 158 26.55 -7.30 6.27
C GLN A 158 26.89 -6.45 7.51
N GLY A 159 25.99 -6.34 8.49
CA GLY A 159 26.20 -5.58 9.73
C GLY A 159 25.73 -4.12 9.68
N GLU A 160 25.09 -3.69 8.60
CA GLU A 160 24.54 -2.34 8.47
C GLU A 160 23.31 -2.13 9.37
N ARG A 161 23.29 -1.00 10.09
CA ARG A 161 22.17 -0.63 10.95
C ARG A 161 21.07 0.04 10.13
N ILE A 162 19.97 -0.69 9.91
CA ILE A 162 18.77 -0.16 9.25
C ILE A 162 17.65 0.16 10.25
N LYS A 163 17.50 -0.64 11.31
CA LYS A 163 16.45 -0.44 12.31
C LYS A 163 16.80 0.71 13.26
N LEU A 164 15.77 1.42 13.75
CA LEU A 164 15.89 2.41 14.83
C LEU A 164 15.82 1.78 16.21
#